data_AF-A0A9N9QLP2-F1
#
_entry.id   AF-A0A9N9QLP2-F1
#
_cell.length_a   1.000
_cell.length_b   1.000
_cell.length_c   1.000
_cell.angle_alpha   90.00
_cell.angle_beta   90.00
_cell.angle_gamma   90.00
#
_symmetry.space_group_name_H-M   'P 1'
#
loop_
_entity.id
_entity.type
_entity.pdbx_description
1 polymer ?
#
loop_
_entity_poly.entity_id
_entity_poly.type
_entity_poly.pdbx_seq_one_letter_code
_entity_poly.pdbx_strand_id
1 'polypeptide(L)'
;MWHAERKYRITASSVGQICRFTEKRDKKAFAQGLIDPKPLNKPPIIWGKSKEVMAKDAYQQKTGNNIQQCGLFVSIKEPYLASSPDGLIAQTTVLEVKCPWSIRNSTISPENYKHIQYVKNDGSVRLKKSSPYYYQVQTQLFTPGRDFCDFFIWTTCDNLLLLWIKMSI
;
A
#
# COMPACT_ATOMS: atom_id res chain seq x y z
N MET A 1 7.59 17.42 9.83
CA MET A 1 8.55 16.31 10.04
C MET A 1 8.35 15.17 9.02
N TRP A 2 7.17 14.53 8.90
CA TRP A 2 6.92 13.40 7.97
C TRP A 2 7.30 13.65 6.51
N HIS A 3 6.89 14.80 5.93
CA HIS A 3 7.22 15.13 4.54
C HIS A 3 8.72 15.36 4.30
N ALA A 4 9.43 15.93 5.28
CA ALA A 4 10.85 16.22 5.18
C ALA A 4 11.69 14.94 5.17
N GLU A 5 11.39 14.01 6.08
CA GLU A 5 12.09 12.71 6.15
C GLU A 5 11.91 11.86 4.89
N ARG A 6 10.73 11.95 4.26
CA ARG A 6 10.45 11.22 3.00
C ARG A 6 11.24 11.74 1.81
N LYS A 7 11.73 12.98 1.84
CA LYS A 7 12.52 13.56 0.73
C LYS A 7 13.85 12.85 0.52
N TYR A 8 14.43 12.31 1.60
CA TYR A 8 15.75 11.70 1.60
C TYR A 8 15.72 10.17 1.52
N ARG A 9 14.53 9.57 1.35
CA ARG A 9 14.34 8.11 1.48
C ARG A 9 13.47 7.56 0.36
N ILE A 10 13.81 6.36 -0.07
CA ILE A 10 12.95 5.54 -0.92
C ILE A 10 11.78 5.06 -0.06
N THR A 11 10.56 5.43 -0.46
CA THR A 11 9.35 5.09 0.28
C THR A 11 8.66 3.86 -0.31
N ALA A 12 7.99 3.06 0.51
CA ALA A 12 7.32 1.82 0.12
C ALA A 12 6.49 1.91 -1.19
N SER A 13 5.72 2.99 -1.37
CA SER A 13 4.90 3.24 -2.57
C SER A 13 5.71 3.44 -3.87
N SER A 14 7.01 3.68 -3.76
CA SER A 14 7.93 3.86 -4.89
C SER A 14 8.77 2.62 -5.21
N VAL A 15 8.94 1.69 -4.25
CA VAL A 15 9.78 0.49 -4.40
C VAL A 15 9.37 -0.35 -5.61
N GLY A 16 8.06 -0.53 -5.84
CA GLY A 16 7.57 -1.25 -7.01
C GLY A 16 7.92 -0.59 -8.36
N GLN A 17 8.25 0.70 -8.40
CA GLN A 17 8.76 1.35 -9.61
C GLN A 17 10.26 1.10 -9.82
N ILE A 18 11.01 1.00 -8.72
CA ILE A 18 12.45 0.73 -8.72
C ILE A 18 12.71 -0.73 -9.10
N CYS A 19 12.02 -1.68 -8.46
CA CYS A 19 12.16 -3.12 -8.75
C CYS A 19 11.76 -3.50 -10.19
N ARG A 20 11.00 -2.65 -10.87
CA ARG A 20 10.57 -2.83 -12.27
C ARG A 20 11.26 -1.86 -13.24
N PHE A 21 12.28 -1.16 -12.78
CA PHE A 21 13.07 -0.29 -13.63
C PHE A 21 13.75 -1.10 -14.74
N THR A 22 13.88 -0.51 -15.93
CA THR A 22 14.56 -1.13 -17.07
C THR A 22 15.49 -0.11 -17.71
N GLU A 23 16.56 -0.59 -18.36
CA GLU A 23 17.57 0.24 -19.04
C GLU A 23 16.99 1.12 -20.16
N LYS A 24 15.76 0.86 -20.61
CA LYS A 24 15.04 1.70 -21.57
C LYS A 24 14.60 3.05 -21.00
N ARG A 25 14.58 3.21 -19.67
CA ARG A 25 14.18 4.44 -18.99
C ARG A 25 15.40 5.28 -18.68
N ASP A 26 15.27 6.60 -18.79
CA ASP A 26 16.30 7.52 -18.33
C ASP A 26 16.49 7.40 -16.80
N LYS A 27 17.67 6.93 -16.38
CA LYS A 27 18.05 6.72 -14.97
C LYS A 27 18.02 8.03 -14.18
N LYS A 28 18.54 9.12 -14.77
CA LYS A 28 18.67 10.42 -14.10
C LYS A 28 17.30 11.05 -13.90
N ALA A 29 16.46 11.05 -14.94
CA ALA A 29 15.10 11.55 -14.85
C ALA A 29 14.24 10.73 -13.88
N PHE A 30 14.43 9.40 -13.86
CA PHE A 30 13.74 8.53 -12.90
C PHE A 30 14.14 8.82 -11.45
N ALA A 31 15.44 8.89 -11.17
CA ALA A 31 15.95 9.22 -9.83
C ALA A 31 15.47 10.60 -9.37
N GLN A 32 15.49 11.60 -10.26
CA GLN A 32 14.99 12.94 -9.96
C GLN A 32 13.50 12.92 -9.56
N GLY A 33 12.68 12.14 -10.25
CA GLY A 33 11.25 11.99 -9.94
C GLY A 33 10.96 11.27 -8.62
N LEU A 34 11.91 10.52 -8.08
CA LEU A 34 11.81 9.91 -6.74
C LEU A 34 12.16 10.91 -5.62
N ILE A 35 13.18 11.74 -5.85
CA ILE A 35 13.68 12.72 -4.87
C ILE A 35 12.74 13.93 -4.76
N ASP A 36 12.24 14.40 -5.90
CA ASP A 36 11.38 15.58 -5.99
C ASP A 36 10.10 15.26 -6.77
N PRO A 37 9.16 14.52 -6.15
CA PRO A 37 7.92 14.15 -6.81
C PRO A 37 7.02 15.38 -6.98
N LYS A 38 6.54 15.61 -8.20
CA LYS A 38 5.56 16.66 -8.47
C LYS A 38 4.31 16.46 -7.60
N PRO A 39 3.68 17.55 -7.10
CA PRO A 39 2.41 17.46 -6.38
C PRO A 39 1.37 16.70 -7.20
N LEU A 40 0.85 15.61 -6.65
CA LEU A 40 -0.12 14.77 -7.33
C LEU A 40 -1.54 15.18 -6.94
N ASN A 41 -2.14 16.07 -7.72
CA ASN A 41 -3.53 16.50 -7.56
C ASN A 41 -4.46 15.78 -8.57
N LYS A 42 -4.41 14.44 -8.59
CA LYS A 42 -5.23 13.63 -9.50
C LYS A 42 -6.45 13.06 -8.77
N PRO A 43 -7.61 12.91 -9.44
CA PRO A 43 -8.84 12.41 -8.80
C PRO A 43 -8.66 11.11 -7.99
N PRO A 44 -7.89 10.10 -8.44
CA PRO A 44 -7.70 8.89 -7.65
C PRO A 44 -6.99 9.09 -6.30
N ILE A 45 -6.08 10.07 -6.23
CA ILE A 45 -5.31 10.35 -5.02
C ILE A 45 -6.17 11.16 -4.03
N ILE A 46 -6.91 12.15 -4.53
CA ILE A 46 -7.87 12.92 -3.73
C ILE A 46 -8.93 11.98 -3.15
N TRP A 47 -9.44 11.07 -3.98
CA TRP A 47 -10.40 10.06 -3.53
C TRP A 47 -9.82 9.15 -2.45
N GLY A 48 -8.65 8.57 -2.68
CA GLY A 48 -7.98 7.71 -1.71
C GLY A 48 -7.85 8.39 -0.35
N LYS A 49 -7.32 9.61 -0.32
CA LYS A 49 -7.15 10.41 0.91
C LYS A 49 -8.47 10.73 1.59
N SER A 50 -9.49 11.16 0.83
CA SER A 50 -10.78 11.55 1.40
C SER A 50 -11.60 10.37 1.94
N LYS A 51 -11.28 9.14 1.52
CA LYS A 51 -11.99 7.92 1.93
C LYS A 51 -11.21 7.04 2.90
N GLU A 52 -9.96 7.38 3.20
CA GLU A 52 -9.11 6.57 4.08
C GLU A 52 -9.73 6.38 5.48
N VAL A 53 -10.29 7.44 6.07
CA VAL A 53 -10.96 7.37 7.40
C VAL A 53 -12.14 6.40 7.36
N MET A 54 -13.04 6.59 6.39
CA MET A 54 -14.22 5.73 6.23
C MET A 54 -13.86 4.27 5.97
N ALA A 55 -12.80 4.02 5.21
CA ALA A 55 -12.31 2.67 4.95
C ALA A 55 -11.67 2.03 6.19
N LYS A 56 -10.93 2.80 7.00
CA LYS A 56 -10.41 2.34 8.31
C LYS A 56 -11.54 2.00 9.27
N ASP A 57 -12.58 2.82 9.35
CA ASP A 57 -13.77 2.55 10.17
C ASP A 57 -14.47 1.25 9.74
N ALA A 58 -14.65 1.06 8.43
CA ALA A 58 -15.22 -0.17 7.88
C ALA A 58 -14.37 -1.40 8.19
N TYR A 59 -13.04 -1.28 8.16
CA TYR A 59 -12.13 -2.35 8.57
C TYR A 59 -12.31 -2.72 10.05
N GLN A 60 -12.35 -1.73 10.95
CA GLN A 60 -12.53 -1.98 12.39
C GLN A 60 -13.89 -2.64 12.67
N GLN A 61 -14.97 -2.16 12.03
CA GLN A 61 -16.30 -2.75 12.16
C GLN A 61 -16.33 -4.19 11.65
N LYS A 62 -15.64 -4.50 10.54
CA LYS A 62 -15.61 -5.84 9.96
C LYS A 62 -14.81 -6.85 10.80
N THR A 63 -13.70 -6.40 11.39
CA THR A 63 -12.71 -7.29 12.02
C THR A 63 -12.77 -7.30 13.54
N GLY A 64 -13.30 -6.24 14.16
CA GLY A 64 -13.16 -5.99 15.59
C GLY A 64 -11.74 -5.56 16.01
N ASN A 65 -10.81 -5.43 15.07
CA ASN A 65 -9.44 -5.02 15.37
C ASN A 65 -9.35 -3.51 15.58
N ASN A 66 -8.54 -3.10 16.56
CA ASN A 66 -8.22 -1.69 16.79
C ASN A 66 -7.04 -1.26 15.93
N ILE A 67 -7.21 -0.14 15.22
CA ILE A 67 -6.14 0.47 14.43
C ILE A 67 -5.33 1.43 15.30
N GLN A 68 -4.06 1.14 15.51
CA GLN A 68 -3.12 2.10 16.09
C GLN A 68 -2.53 2.98 14.99
N GLN A 69 -2.66 4.31 15.14
CA GLN A 69 -2.02 5.27 14.24
C GLN A 69 -0.50 5.19 14.37
N CYS A 70 0.20 5.31 13.24
CA CYS A 70 1.65 5.32 13.18
C CYS A 70 2.20 6.43 12.26
N GLY A 71 3.48 6.71 12.41
CA GLY A 71 4.22 7.65 11.56
C GLY A 71 5.04 6.93 10.49
N LEU A 72 6.17 7.55 10.14
CA LEU A 72 7.14 6.98 9.22
C LEU A 72 8.08 6.02 9.98
N PHE A 73 8.20 4.79 9.50
CA PHE A 73 9.24 3.85 9.91
C PHE A 73 10.41 3.95 8.94
N VAL A 74 11.61 4.13 9.49
CA VAL A 74 12.87 4.08 8.76
C VAL A 74 13.53 2.74 9.08
N SER A 75 13.99 2.01 8.07
CA SER A 75 14.71 0.76 8.34
C SER A 75 16.02 1.04 9.05
N ILE A 76 16.27 0.30 10.15
CA ILE A 76 17.53 0.37 10.88
C ILE A 76 18.66 -0.21 10.03
N LYS A 77 18.38 -1.29 9.30
CA LYS A 77 19.36 -1.98 8.46
C LYS A 77 19.67 -1.19 7.18
N GLU A 78 18.64 -0.62 6.56
CA GLU A 78 18.76 0.11 5.30
C GLU A 78 18.16 1.52 5.46
N PRO A 79 18.87 2.50 6.05
CA PRO A 79 18.30 3.80 6.40
C PRO A 79 17.69 4.56 5.21
N TYR A 80 18.12 4.28 3.98
CA TYR A 80 17.52 4.88 2.79
C TYR A 80 16.11 4.34 2.48
N LEU A 81 15.63 3.29 3.15
CA LEU A 81 14.27 2.75 3.02
C LEU A 81 13.36 3.22 4.15
N ALA A 82 12.15 3.62 3.78
CA ALA A 82 11.12 3.98 4.75
C ALA A 82 9.71 3.55 4.30
N SER A 83 8.82 3.36 5.26
CA SER A 83 7.39 3.15 5.00
C SER A 83 6.52 3.87 6.01
N SER A 84 5.28 4.11 5.64
CA SER A 84 4.25 4.65 6.53
C SER A 84 3.03 3.77 6.28
N PRO A 85 2.84 2.69 7.03
CA PRO A 85 1.60 1.92 6.99
C PRO A 85 0.39 2.80 7.30
N ASP A 86 -0.78 2.39 6.84
CA ASP A 86 -2.03 3.11 7.15
C ASP A 86 -2.46 2.87 8.60
N GLY A 87 -1.97 1.79 9.22
CA GLY A 87 -2.09 1.56 10.65
C GLY A 87 -1.32 0.34 11.11
N LEU A 88 -1.30 0.15 12.43
CA LEU A 88 -0.75 -1.04 13.08
C LEU A 88 -1.86 -1.78 13.80
N ILE A 89 -1.85 -3.11 13.70
CA ILE A 89 -2.76 -4.01 14.40
C ILE A 89 -1.92 -4.89 15.32
N ALA A 90 -2.14 -4.73 16.63
CA ALA A 90 -1.33 -5.38 17.66
C ALA A 90 0.18 -5.21 17.40
N GLN A 91 0.97 -6.26 17.68
CA GLN A 91 2.43 -6.23 17.55
C GLN A 91 2.96 -6.87 16.26
N THR A 92 2.12 -7.47 15.42
CA THR A 92 2.59 -8.32 14.32
C THR A 92 2.14 -7.85 12.96
N THR A 93 1.15 -6.96 12.90
CA THR A 93 0.41 -6.72 11.66
C THR A 93 0.39 -5.24 11.30
N VAL A 94 0.64 -4.95 10.02
CA VAL A 94 0.39 -3.64 9.42
C VAL A 94 -0.94 -3.65 8.66
N LEU A 95 -1.60 -2.51 8.61
CA LEU A 95 -2.77 -2.28 7.77
C LEU A 95 -2.36 -1.43 6.56
N GLU A 96 -2.80 -1.85 5.38
CA GLU A 96 -2.73 -1.07 4.15
C GLU A 96 -4.13 -1.03 3.52
N VAL A 97 -4.67 0.17 3.38
CA VAL A 97 -6.01 0.46 2.87
C VAL A 97 -5.91 1.04 1.46
N LYS A 98 -6.73 0.53 0.54
CA LYS A 98 -6.87 1.09 -0.80
C LYS A 98 -8.33 1.38 -1.12
N CYS A 99 -8.58 2.60 -1.59
CA CYS A 99 -9.86 3.03 -2.12
C CYS A 99 -9.72 3.26 -3.64
N PRO A 100 -9.88 2.23 -4.48
CA PRO A 100 -9.62 2.34 -5.92
C PRO A 100 -10.67 3.20 -6.64
N TRP A 101 -10.25 4.33 -7.21
CA TRP A 101 -11.14 5.25 -7.92
C TRP A 101 -11.91 4.63 -9.09
N SER A 102 -11.28 3.73 -9.85
CA SER A 102 -11.87 3.16 -11.07
C SER A 102 -13.07 2.26 -10.79
N ILE A 103 -13.18 1.68 -9.58
CA ILE A 103 -14.25 0.76 -9.19
C ILE A 103 -15.03 1.30 -7.98
N ARG A 104 -14.86 2.58 -7.65
CA ARG A 104 -15.34 3.18 -6.41
C ARG A 104 -16.84 3.01 -6.16
N ASN A 105 -17.63 2.94 -7.22
CA ASN A 105 -19.09 2.80 -7.19
C ASN A 105 -19.53 1.42 -7.75
N SER A 106 -18.71 0.40 -7.54
CA SER A 106 -18.96 -0.94 -8.04
C SER A 106 -18.67 -1.95 -6.93
N THR A 107 -19.48 -3.00 -6.87
CA THR A 107 -19.19 -4.18 -6.04
C THR A 107 -17.89 -4.81 -6.50
N ILE A 108 -17.05 -5.23 -5.55
CA ILE A 108 -15.80 -5.93 -5.85
C ILE A 108 -16.13 -7.32 -6.39
N SER A 109 -15.65 -7.61 -7.59
CA SER A 109 -16.01 -8.84 -8.29
C SER A 109 -14.88 -9.27 -9.25
N PRO A 110 -14.84 -10.54 -9.68
CA PRO A 110 -13.78 -11.04 -10.56
C PRO A 110 -13.53 -10.20 -11.81
N GLU A 111 -14.56 -9.57 -12.36
CA GLU A 111 -14.51 -8.71 -13.55
C GLU A 111 -13.62 -7.48 -13.34
N ASN A 112 -13.43 -7.05 -12.08
CA ASN A 112 -12.71 -5.84 -11.72
C ASN A 112 -11.41 -6.08 -10.91
N TYR A 113 -11.04 -7.33 -10.63
CA TYR A 113 -9.82 -7.69 -9.90
C TYR A 113 -8.52 -7.16 -10.51
N LYS A 114 -8.49 -6.96 -11.83
CA LYS A 114 -7.34 -6.32 -12.51
C LYS A 114 -7.07 -4.90 -11.98
N HIS A 115 -8.11 -4.16 -11.60
CA HIS A 115 -7.98 -2.78 -11.11
C HIS A 115 -7.43 -2.71 -9.69
N ILE A 116 -7.59 -3.79 -8.93
CA ILE A 116 -7.08 -3.91 -7.56
C ILE A 116 -5.77 -4.72 -7.49
N GLN A 117 -5.27 -5.21 -8.64
CA GLN A 117 -4.02 -5.99 -8.81
C GLN A 117 -4.03 -7.38 -8.17
N TYR A 118 -5.15 -8.10 -8.33
CA TYR A 118 -5.35 -9.43 -7.76
C TYR A 118 -5.29 -10.52 -8.81
N VAL A 119 -4.94 -11.72 -8.36
CA VAL A 119 -5.05 -12.97 -9.11
C VAL A 119 -5.96 -13.95 -8.35
N LYS A 120 -6.78 -14.69 -9.09
CA LYS A 120 -7.51 -15.84 -8.56
C LYS A 120 -6.63 -17.06 -8.78
N ASN A 121 -6.20 -17.71 -7.70
CA ASN A 121 -5.51 -18.99 -7.78
C ASN A 121 -6.20 -19.98 -6.84
N ASP A 122 -6.61 -21.12 -7.40
CA ASP A 122 -7.20 -22.23 -6.63
C ASP A 122 -8.39 -21.80 -5.75
N GLY A 123 -9.29 -20.97 -6.31
CA GLY A 123 -10.45 -20.44 -5.59
C GLY A 123 -10.16 -19.29 -4.62
N SER A 124 -8.89 -19.00 -4.31
CA SER A 124 -8.48 -17.91 -3.42
C SER A 124 -8.08 -16.65 -4.18
N VAL A 125 -8.50 -15.49 -3.69
CA VAL A 125 -8.14 -14.17 -4.23
C VAL A 125 -6.89 -13.68 -3.52
N ARG A 126 -5.81 -13.41 -4.27
CA ARG A 126 -4.51 -13.01 -3.70
C ARG A 126 -3.95 -11.79 -4.40
N LEU A 127 -3.16 -11.00 -3.66
CA LEU A 127 -2.41 -9.89 -4.23
C LEU A 127 -1.36 -10.42 -5.22
N LYS A 128 -1.35 -9.89 -6.44
CA LYS A 128 -0.39 -10.31 -7.48
C LYS A 128 1.03 -9.95 -7.04
N LYS A 129 1.95 -10.91 -6.98
CA LYS A 129 3.35 -10.68 -6.56
C LYS A 129 4.10 -9.65 -7.43
N SER A 130 3.73 -9.53 -8.71
CA SER A 130 4.30 -8.53 -9.62
C SER A 130 3.67 -7.14 -9.49
N SER A 131 2.66 -6.96 -8.62
CA SER A 131 1.95 -5.70 -8.41
C SER A 131 2.83 -4.69 -7.66
N PRO A 132 2.76 -3.39 -8.01
CA PRO A 132 3.32 -2.33 -7.18
C PRO A 132 2.88 -2.39 -5.71
N TYR A 133 1.64 -2.81 -5.44
CA TYR A 133 1.12 -2.96 -4.08
C TYR A 133 1.83 -4.08 -3.31
N TYR A 134 2.25 -5.15 -3.98
CA TYR A 134 2.99 -6.22 -3.31
C TYR A 134 4.33 -5.71 -2.80
N TYR A 135 5.09 -5.00 -3.65
CA TYR A 135 6.35 -4.38 -3.24
C TYR A 135 6.16 -3.36 -2.11
N GLN A 136 5.06 -2.59 -2.15
CA GLN A 136 4.72 -1.66 -1.08
C GLN A 136 4.49 -2.41 0.24
N VAL A 137 3.65 -3.44 0.25
CA VAL A 137 3.36 -4.26 1.42
C VAL A 137 4.64 -4.90 1.97
N GLN A 138 5.46 -5.52 1.13
CA GLN A 138 6.72 -6.13 1.59
C GLN A 138 7.66 -5.12 2.24
N THR A 139 7.71 -3.88 1.72
CA THR A 139 8.50 -2.81 2.34
C THR A 139 7.91 -2.36 3.69
N GLN A 140 6.57 -2.34 3.80
CA GLN A 140 5.84 -2.02 5.03
C GLN A 140 5.92 -3.12 6.09
N LEU A 141 6.23 -4.36 5.72
CA LEU A 141 6.56 -5.44 6.65
C LEU A 141 8.01 -5.31 7.13
N PHE A 142 8.92 -5.11 6.19
CA PHE A 142 10.35 -5.04 6.45
C PHE A 142 10.76 -3.87 7.37
N THR A 143 10.28 -2.66 7.08
CA THR A 143 10.75 -1.43 7.77
C THR A 143 10.39 -1.37 9.26
N PRO A 144 9.16 -1.68 9.71
CA PRO A 144 8.82 -1.78 11.14
C PRO A 144 9.09 -3.17 11.76
N GLY A 145 9.52 -4.17 10.98
CA GLY A 145 9.72 -5.55 11.46
C GLY A 145 8.41 -6.24 11.84
N ARG A 146 7.43 -6.24 10.94
CA ARG A 146 6.12 -6.88 11.13
C ARG A 146 5.98 -8.09 10.21
N ASP A 147 5.22 -9.09 10.65
CA ASP A 147 5.11 -10.38 9.96
C ASP A 147 4.00 -10.40 8.91
N PHE A 148 2.93 -9.64 9.17
CA PHE A 148 1.69 -9.73 8.41
C PHE A 148 1.19 -8.37 7.96
N CYS A 149 0.52 -8.36 6.82
CA CYS A 149 -0.26 -7.22 6.35
C CYS A 149 -1.69 -7.65 6.13
N ASP A 150 -2.60 -6.90 6.77
CA ASP A 150 -4.00 -6.85 6.38
C ASP A 150 -4.13 -5.83 5.26
N PHE A 151 -4.56 -6.30 4.10
CA PHE A 151 -4.72 -5.48 2.91
C PHE A 151 -6.20 -5.32 2.60
N PHE A 152 -6.70 -4.10 2.80
CA PHE A 152 -8.13 -3.80 2.80
C PHE A 152 -8.52 -2.93 1.60
N ILE A 153 -9.42 -3.43 0.77
CA ILE A 153 -10.02 -2.69 -0.34
C ILE A 153 -11.39 -2.20 0.08
N TRP A 154 -11.64 -0.91 -0.13
CA TRP A 154 -12.92 -0.29 0.16
C TRP A 154 -13.52 0.40 -1.08
N THR A 155 -14.79 0.13 -1.35
CA THR A 155 -15.64 0.85 -2.33
C THR A 155 -16.86 1.42 -1.61
N THR A 156 -17.67 2.23 -2.30
CA THR A 156 -18.95 2.69 -1.73
C THR A 156 -20.02 1.60 -1.68
N CYS A 157 -19.80 0.47 -2.36
CA CYS A 157 -20.75 -0.63 -2.45
C CYS A 157 -20.43 -1.75 -1.45
N ASP A 158 -19.14 -2.04 -1.25
CA ASP A 158 -18.67 -3.16 -0.44
C ASP A 158 -17.17 -3.02 -0.07
N ASN A 159 -16.62 -4.06 0.55
CA ASN A 159 -15.20 -4.14 0.90
C ASN A 159 -14.66 -5.57 0.77
N LEU A 160 -13.36 -5.66 0.50
CA LEU A 160 -12.62 -6.92 0.45
C LEU A 160 -11.42 -6.84 1.39
N LEU A 161 -11.31 -7.82 2.29
CA LEU A 161 -10.17 -7.95 3.19
C LEU A 161 -9.34 -9.16 2.79
N LEU A 162 -8.06 -8.92 2.49
CA LEU A 162 -7.06 -9.98 2.47
C LEU A 162 -6.28 -9.96 3.77
N LEU A 163 -6.36 -11.06 4.51
CA LEU A 163 -5.65 -11.21 5.75
C LEU A 163 -4.29 -11.86 5.53
N TRP A 164 -3.36 -11.57 6.44
CA TRP A 164 -2.11 -12.31 6.62
C TRP A 164 -1.21 -12.40 5.37
N ILE A 165 -1.09 -11.32 4.59
CA ILE A 165 -0.04 -11.26 3.57
C ILE A 165 1.31 -11.30 4.30
N LYS A 166 2.03 -12.41 4.15
CA LYS A 166 3.29 -12.67 4.87
C LYS A 166 4.48 -11.99 4.21
N MET A 167 5.49 -11.69 5.02
CA MET A 167 6.81 -11.33 4.53
C MET A 167 7.37 -12.47 3.68
N SER A 168 7.90 -12.13 2.51
CA SER A 168 8.64 -13.06 1.65
C SER A 168 10.11 -13.00 2.03
N ILE A 169 10.67 -14.16 2.34
CA ILE A 169 12.11 -14.34 2.56
C ILE A 169 12.75 -14.67 1.22
#